data_AF-A0A9D8IBJ9-F1
#
_entry.id   AF-A0A9D8IBJ9-F1
#
_cell.length_a   1.000
_cell.length_b   1.000
_cell.length_c   1.000
_cell.angle_alpha   90.00
_cell.angle_beta   90.00
_cell.angle_gamma   90.00
#
_symmetry.space_group_name_H-M   'P 1'
#
loop_
_entity.id
_entity.type
_entity.pdbx_description
1 polymer ?
#
loop_
_entity_poly.entity_id
_entity_poly.type
_entity_poly.pdbx_seq_one_letter_code
_entity_poly.pdbx_strand_id
1 'polypeptide(L)'
;MANKFYEWIDNRTGLNTFLKIALDEPVHGGARWAYVFGSGLIFLFILQAITGIVMACFYSPSSTTAWGSVYYIQEQTSFGWFIRGLHHFGSSAMIILAIVHFFQVFIYGAYKKPRELNWITGVFLLIFLMGFGLTGYLLPWDQKGYWATQVATNIIGTIPVIGDYVKVLHQGGSDYGNFTLTRFFTLHVFILPLSLVTFLFIHVALFRKHGVTPHWKISEKLLKERVDPFWPDQVFKDIVFAMIIYAILAGWVFWKGGAELQAPADPASNYLARPEWYFLFLFQLLKYCQGNLLIVGTVIIPMIGLIFLFVLPFIDRTSSNSPVRRIPFFATISTGMIGAIALTVLAIHHDAHDVHIIHQREDAEIQAARAVILAKKGIHPEGGMSIFLNDPVYLGEKIFKENCNGCHKLNGVGGENGPDFTNFGSREWLFGLLKNPKDKKYFGDSGIMSPVKLPEESLWDISEFLLSQSGNLLNTNIDSLERGKELTLKGTCAICHPIGDINAKKVAPNLTDYLSETWLKDFIKNPDDQKFYGTKNKMPGYEGKFNANELDSLVKYLLSLSKDRLLVSECIRQEPVKNTNNVSPLTPNIYFGILTEKYLLASK
;
A
#
# COMPACT_ATOMS: atom_id res chain seq x y z
N MET A 1 -46.67 -23.11 23.97
CA MET A 1 -45.44 -23.92 24.05
C MET A 1 -44.19 -23.06 24.21
N ALA A 2 -44.01 -22.01 23.39
CA ALA A 2 -42.88 -21.07 23.50
C ALA A 2 -42.71 -20.42 24.89
N ASN A 3 -43.81 -20.01 25.57
CA ASN A 3 -43.74 -19.44 26.92
C ASN A 3 -43.22 -20.44 27.97
N LYS A 4 -43.68 -21.71 27.92
CA LYS A 4 -43.23 -22.73 28.88
C LYS A 4 -41.77 -23.14 28.65
N PHE A 5 -41.30 -23.15 27.40
CA PHE A 5 -39.90 -23.40 27.07
C PHE A 5 -39.01 -22.22 27.52
N TYR A 6 -39.46 -20.99 27.27
CA TYR A 6 -38.78 -19.79 27.75
C TYR A 6 -38.69 -19.75 29.29
N GLU A 7 -39.78 -19.99 30.00
CA GLU A 7 -39.82 -20.09 31.46
C GLU A 7 -38.94 -21.23 31.99
N TRP A 8 -38.88 -22.37 31.29
CA TRP A 8 -38.00 -23.49 31.65
C TRP A 8 -36.52 -23.13 31.55
N ILE A 9 -36.13 -22.38 30.51
CA ILE A 9 -34.77 -21.85 30.34
C ILE A 9 -34.49 -20.82 31.43
N ASP A 10 -35.38 -19.84 31.58
CA ASP A 10 -35.21 -18.73 32.53
C ASP A 10 -35.03 -19.23 33.97
N ASN A 11 -35.81 -20.21 34.40
CA ASN A 11 -35.67 -20.82 35.72
C ASN A 11 -34.31 -21.51 35.96
N ARG A 12 -33.58 -21.89 34.91
CA ARG A 12 -32.28 -22.59 35.00
C ARG A 12 -31.09 -21.67 34.79
N THR A 13 -31.25 -20.68 33.92
CA THR A 13 -30.17 -19.78 33.53
C THR A 13 -30.27 -18.40 34.18
N GLY A 14 -31.43 -18.03 34.72
CA GLY A 14 -31.71 -16.68 35.22
C GLY A 14 -31.62 -15.60 34.12
N LEU A 15 -31.84 -15.98 32.86
CA LEU A 15 -31.62 -15.12 31.69
C LEU A 15 -32.39 -13.81 31.78
N ASN A 16 -33.63 -13.84 32.27
CA ASN A 16 -34.50 -12.67 32.42
C ASN A 16 -33.99 -11.75 33.54
N THR A 17 -33.49 -12.32 34.64
CA THR A 17 -32.85 -11.53 35.71
C THR A 17 -31.61 -10.82 35.19
N PHE A 18 -30.77 -11.52 34.42
CA PHE A 18 -29.59 -10.92 33.81
C PHE A 18 -29.96 -9.83 32.77
N LEU A 19 -30.94 -10.10 31.91
CA LEU A 19 -31.42 -9.14 30.91
C LEU A 19 -32.03 -7.90 31.55
N LYS A 20 -32.85 -8.04 32.59
CA LYS A 20 -33.40 -6.91 33.34
C LYS A 20 -32.30 -6.07 33.98
N ILE A 21 -31.30 -6.70 34.62
CA ILE A 21 -30.15 -5.97 35.18
C ILE A 21 -29.41 -5.21 34.08
N ALA A 22 -29.22 -5.80 32.90
CA ALA A 22 -28.50 -5.15 31.80
C ALA A 22 -29.31 -4.03 31.11
N LEU A 23 -30.62 -4.18 30.96
CA LEU A 23 -31.51 -3.28 30.21
C LEU A 23 -32.12 -2.16 31.08
N ASP A 24 -32.44 -2.46 32.33
CA ASP A 24 -33.03 -1.50 33.28
C ASP A 24 -31.96 -0.74 34.08
N GLU A 25 -30.68 -0.90 33.72
CA GLU A 25 -29.56 -0.23 34.36
C GLU A 25 -29.77 1.30 34.33
N PRO A 26 -29.64 1.99 35.48
CA PRO A 26 -29.93 3.41 35.58
C PRO A 26 -28.91 4.28 34.84
N VAL A 27 -29.38 5.05 33.86
CA VAL A 27 -28.58 6.06 33.16
C VAL A 27 -28.72 7.40 33.88
N HIS A 28 -27.75 7.72 34.75
CA HIS A 28 -27.72 9.01 35.46
C HIS A 28 -27.61 10.21 34.50
N GLY A 29 -28.52 11.17 34.62
CA GLY A 29 -28.69 12.29 33.70
C GLY A 29 -29.65 12.02 32.53
N GLY A 30 -30.15 10.79 32.44
CA GLY A 30 -31.04 10.31 31.38
C GLY A 30 -30.35 10.07 30.05
N ALA A 31 -31.07 9.49 29.09
CA ALA A 31 -30.50 9.09 27.79
C ALA A 31 -30.08 10.31 26.94
N ARG A 32 -28.83 10.33 26.42
CA ARG A 32 -28.23 11.49 25.74
C ARG A 32 -27.27 11.09 24.63
N TRP A 33 -27.21 11.94 23.59
CA TRP A 33 -26.25 11.79 22.48
C TRP A 33 -24.79 11.90 22.92
N ALA A 34 -24.49 12.56 24.05
CA ALA A 34 -23.12 12.61 24.56
C ALA A 34 -22.58 11.21 24.93
N TYR A 35 -23.44 10.22 25.21
CA TYR A 35 -23.00 8.91 25.68
C TYR A 35 -22.69 7.92 24.55
N VAL A 36 -22.96 8.30 23.29
CA VAL A 36 -22.83 7.38 22.14
C VAL A 36 -21.39 7.10 21.72
N PHE A 37 -20.42 7.92 22.12
CA PHE A 37 -19.04 7.74 21.69
C PHE A 37 -18.39 6.49 22.29
N GLY A 38 -18.68 6.18 23.56
CA GLY A 38 -18.21 4.96 24.23
C GLY A 38 -18.87 3.70 23.65
N SER A 39 -20.19 3.72 23.46
CA SER A 39 -20.93 2.61 22.82
C SER A 39 -20.51 2.42 21.35
N GLY A 40 -20.24 3.51 20.63
CA GLY A 40 -19.71 3.47 19.27
C GLY A 40 -18.32 2.81 19.18
N LEU A 41 -17.45 3.02 20.16
CA LEU A 41 -16.16 2.33 20.25
C LEU A 41 -16.32 0.82 20.49
N ILE A 42 -17.28 0.43 21.34
CA ILE A 42 -17.63 -0.98 21.54
C ILE A 42 -18.16 -1.59 20.24
N PHE A 43 -19.04 -0.88 19.53
CA PHE A 43 -19.53 -1.30 18.22
C PHE A 43 -18.40 -1.51 17.22
N LEU A 44 -17.48 -0.55 17.08
CA LEU A 44 -16.32 -0.68 16.19
C LEU A 44 -15.40 -1.83 16.62
N PHE A 45 -15.19 -2.03 17.91
CA PHE A 45 -14.42 -3.17 18.40
C PHE A 45 -15.08 -4.51 18.01
N ILE A 46 -16.40 -4.63 18.17
CA ILE A 46 -17.15 -5.83 17.75
C ILE A 46 -17.05 -6.02 16.23
N LEU A 47 -17.20 -4.95 15.45
CA LEU A 47 -17.01 -4.97 14.00
C LEU A 47 -15.61 -5.49 13.63
N GLN A 48 -14.56 -4.96 14.27
CA GLN A 48 -13.17 -5.39 14.06
C GLN A 48 -12.97 -6.86 14.43
N ALA A 49 -13.52 -7.31 15.56
CA ALA A 49 -13.42 -8.69 16.01
C ALA A 49 -14.10 -9.65 15.04
N ILE A 50 -15.34 -9.35 14.62
CA ILE A 50 -16.09 -10.19 13.67
C ILE A 50 -15.37 -10.26 12.32
N THR A 51 -15.03 -9.11 11.74
CA THR A 51 -14.32 -9.07 10.45
C THR A 51 -12.95 -9.73 10.53
N GLY A 52 -12.22 -9.57 11.63
CA GLY A 52 -10.94 -10.22 11.89
C GLY A 52 -11.06 -11.74 11.97
N ILE A 53 -12.04 -12.26 12.72
CA ILE A 53 -12.30 -13.72 12.82
C ILE A 53 -12.66 -14.29 11.45
N VAL A 54 -13.52 -13.61 10.68
CA VAL A 54 -13.89 -14.07 9.33
C VAL A 54 -12.66 -14.13 8.42
N MET A 55 -11.80 -13.10 8.43
CA MET A 55 -10.57 -13.12 7.63
C MET A 55 -9.56 -14.17 8.12
N ALA A 56 -9.48 -14.42 9.43
CA ALA A 56 -8.59 -15.43 10.00
C ALA A 56 -8.88 -16.85 9.49
N CYS A 57 -10.11 -17.14 9.06
CA CYS A 57 -10.46 -18.42 8.42
C CYS A 57 -9.80 -18.63 7.04
N PHE A 58 -9.34 -17.55 6.39
CA PHE A 58 -8.72 -17.58 5.05
C PHE A 58 -7.24 -17.19 5.07
N TYR A 59 -6.79 -16.55 6.15
CA TYR A 59 -5.43 -16.03 6.28
C TYR A 59 -4.44 -17.12 6.66
N SER A 60 -3.27 -17.12 6.01
CA SER A 60 -2.17 -18.06 6.31
C SER A 60 -0.92 -17.30 6.80
N PRO A 61 -0.60 -17.33 8.11
CA PRO A 61 0.46 -16.53 8.72
C PRO A 61 1.86 -17.08 8.44
N SER A 62 2.30 -17.02 7.19
CA SER A 62 3.68 -17.34 6.78
C SER A 62 4.22 -16.30 5.80
N SER A 63 5.52 -16.04 5.86
CA SER A 63 6.18 -15.09 4.94
C SER A 63 6.05 -15.49 3.47
N THR A 64 5.75 -16.76 3.18
CA THR A 64 5.46 -17.23 1.82
C THR A 64 3.98 -17.03 1.44
N THR A 65 3.05 -17.37 2.33
CA THR A 65 1.62 -17.45 1.99
C THR A 65 0.78 -16.23 2.36
N ALA A 66 1.27 -15.36 3.25
CA ALA A 66 0.44 -14.30 3.84
C ALA A 66 -0.09 -13.32 2.80
N TRP A 67 0.79 -12.76 1.96
CA TRP A 67 0.39 -11.86 0.89
C TRP A 67 -0.63 -12.52 -0.05
N GLY A 68 -0.37 -13.77 -0.45
CA GLY A 68 -1.26 -14.52 -1.33
C GLY A 68 -2.63 -14.82 -0.70
N SER A 69 -2.67 -15.10 0.61
CA SER A 69 -3.94 -15.29 1.34
C SER A 69 -4.74 -13.99 1.45
N VAL A 70 -4.08 -12.84 1.61
CA VAL A 70 -4.77 -11.54 1.62
C VAL A 70 -5.26 -11.14 0.23
N TYR A 71 -4.47 -11.43 -0.81
CA TYR A 71 -4.91 -11.34 -2.20
C TYR A 71 -6.15 -12.22 -2.45
N TYR A 72 -6.15 -13.46 -1.97
CA TYR A 72 -7.29 -14.38 -2.10
C TYR A 72 -8.55 -13.83 -1.39
N ILE A 73 -8.41 -13.30 -0.17
CA ILE A 73 -9.52 -12.64 0.55
C ILE A 73 -10.05 -11.46 -0.26
N GLN A 74 -9.16 -10.59 -0.77
CA GLN A 74 -9.56 -9.37 -1.47
C GLN A 74 -10.20 -9.67 -2.84
N GLU A 75 -9.55 -10.48 -3.68
CA GLU A 75 -9.85 -10.57 -5.12
C GLU A 75 -10.66 -11.81 -5.51
N GLN A 76 -10.64 -12.88 -4.71
CA GLN A 76 -11.27 -14.16 -5.07
C GLN A 76 -12.43 -14.54 -4.17
N THR A 77 -12.41 -14.14 -2.90
CA THR A 77 -13.47 -14.48 -1.94
C THR A 77 -14.69 -13.58 -2.15
N SER A 78 -15.88 -14.18 -2.23
CA SER A 78 -17.13 -13.41 -2.33
C SER A 78 -17.29 -12.45 -1.14
N PHE A 79 -17.50 -11.17 -1.43
CA PHE A 79 -17.52 -10.07 -0.44
C PHE A 79 -16.24 -9.90 0.41
N GLY A 80 -15.15 -10.61 0.10
CA GLY A 80 -13.94 -10.55 0.91
C GLY A 80 -13.27 -9.17 0.85
N TRP A 81 -13.27 -8.49 -0.31
CA TRP A 81 -12.87 -7.08 -0.43
C TRP A 81 -13.64 -6.14 0.51
N PHE A 82 -14.94 -6.40 0.72
CA PHE A 82 -15.80 -5.58 1.55
C PHE A 82 -15.51 -5.81 3.04
N ILE A 83 -15.39 -7.07 3.46
CA ILE A 83 -15.01 -7.44 4.84
C ILE A 83 -13.62 -6.90 5.19
N ARG A 84 -12.65 -7.09 4.30
CA ARG A 84 -11.29 -6.56 4.46
C ARG A 84 -11.28 -5.03 4.49
N GLY A 85 -12.08 -4.38 3.63
CA GLY A 85 -12.29 -2.95 3.65
C GLY A 85 -12.84 -2.44 4.98
N LEU A 86 -13.90 -3.07 5.51
CA LEU A 86 -14.47 -2.73 6.81
C LEU A 86 -13.47 -2.90 7.95
N HIS A 87 -12.65 -3.95 7.91
CA HIS A 87 -11.59 -4.16 8.90
C HIS A 87 -10.55 -3.03 8.81
N HIS A 88 -10.01 -2.79 7.62
CA HIS A 88 -8.98 -1.78 7.38
C HIS A 88 -9.43 -0.36 7.72
N PHE A 89 -10.53 0.14 7.12
CA PHE A 89 -11.01 1.51 7.40
C PHE A 89 -11.67 1.64 8.77
N GLY A 90 -12.26 0.56 9.29
CA GLY A 90 -12.81 0.53 10.65
C GLY A 90 -11.72 0.72 11.72
N SER A 91 -10.49 0.28 11.48
CA SER A 91 -9.36 0.55 12.38
C SER A 91 -9.07 2.06 12.49
N SER A 92 -9.10 2.79 11.36
CA SER A 92 -8.96 4.25 11.34
C SER A 92 -10.12 4.95 12.02
N ALA A 93 -11.36 4.50 11.78
CA ALA A 93 -12.54 5.03 12.47
C ALA A 93 -12.47 4.83 13.99
N MET A 94 -11.93 3.69 14.45
CA MET A 94 -11.77 3.41 15.88
C MET A 94 -10.79 4.40 16.53
N ILE A 95 -9.69 4.74 15.86
CA ILE A 95 -8.72 5.75 16.34
C ILE A 95 -9.35 7.14 16.38
N ILE A 96 -10.04 7.55 15.31
CA ILE A 96 -10.73 8.85 15.26
C ILE A 96 -11.75 8.95 16.40
N LEU A 97 -12.58 7.94 16.58
CA LEU A 97 -13.61 7.92 17.62
C LEU A 97 -13.00 7.86 19.03
N ALA A 98 -11.86 7.19 19.20
CA ALA A 98 -11.13 7.15 20.47
C ALA A 98 -10.59 8.52 20.85
N ILE A 99 -10.07 9.29 19.88
CA ILE A 99 -9.65 10.69 20.10
C ILE A 99 -10.87 11.54 20.52
N VAL A 100 -12.00 11.41 19.83
CA VAL A 100 -13.24 12.13 20.19
C VAL A 100 -13.70 11.78 21.60
N HIS A 101 -13.73 10.49 21.95
CA HIS A 101 -14.11 10.01 23.27
C HIS A 101 -13.14 10.49 24.37
N PHE A 102 -11.83 10.45 24.11
CA PHE A 102 -10.81 10.99 25.01
C PHE A 102 -11.05 12.47 25.32
N PHE A 103 -11.26 13.29 24.29
CA PHE A 103 -11.53 14.71 24.49
C PHE A 103 -12.85 14.96 25.20
N GLN A 104 -13.90 14.20 24.90
CA GLN A 104 -15.16 14.30 25.61
C GLN A 104 -14.95 14.05 27.12
N VAL A 105 -14.30 12.95 27.50
CA VAL A 105 -14.05 12.59 28.90
C VAL A 105 -13.17 13.66 29.57
N PHE A 106 -12.15 14.15 28.87
CA PHE A 106 -11.29 15.22 29.35
C PHE A 106 -12.06 16.53 29.58
N ILE A 107 -12.87 16.95 28.61
CA ILE A 107 -13.68 18.17 28.64
C ILE A 107 -14.67 18.13 29.79
N TYR A 108 -15.31 16.98 30.03
CA TYR A 108 -16.27 16.82 31.12
C TYR A 108 -15.59 16.65 32.49
N GLY A 109 -14.27 16.45 32.53
CA GLY A 109 -13.53 16.19 33.78
C GLY A 109 -13.88 14.84 34.39
N ALA A 110 -14.27 13.88 33.55
CA ALA A 110 -14.71 12.55 33.97
C ALA A 110 -13.57 11.63 34.43
N TYR A 111 -12.33 12.13 34.46
CA TYR A 111 -11.16 11.49 35.05
C TYR A 111 -10.98 11.79 36.54
N LYS A 112 -11.71 12.77 37.08
CA LYS A 112 -11.60 13.17 38.48
C LYS A 112 -12.28 12.18 39.42
N LYS A 113 -11.96 12.29 40.72
CA LYS A 113 -12.57 11.52 41.80
C LYS A 113 -14.09 11.35 41.64
N PRO A 114 -14.64 10.13 41.80
CA PRO A 114 -13.99 8.83 42.08
C PRO A 114 -13.63 7.99 40.82
N ARG A 115 -13.39 8.62 39.67
CA ARG A 115 -13.22 7.95 38.36
C ARG A 115 -11.77 7.87 37.89
N GLU A 116 -10.81 8.03 38.79
CA GLU A 116 -9.38 7.99 38.48
C GLU A 116 -8.99 6.64 37.84
N LEU A 117 -9.49 5.53 38.39
CA LEU A 117 -9.25 4.19 37.85
C LEU A 117 -9.93 3.98 36.48
N ASN A 118 -11.08 4.63 36.24
CA ASN A 118 -11.73 4.58 34.94
C ASN A 118 -10.89 5.28 33.87
N TRP A 119 -10.28 6.41 34.22
CA TRP A 119 -9.34 7.09 33.33
C TRP A 119 -8.09 6.24 33.04
N ILE A 120 -7.47 5.67 34.08
CA ILE A 120 -6.27 4.82 33.93
C ILE A 120 -6.55 3.63 33.00
N THR A 121 -7.69 2.96 33.17
CA THR A 121 -8.08 1.87 32.27
C THR A 121 -8.33 2.38 30.84
N GLY A 122 -8.88 3.58 30.66
CA GLY A 122 -8.98 4.25 29.36
C GLY A 122 -7.63 4.54 28.71
N VAL A 123 -6.62 4.94 29.48
CA VAL A 123 -5.24 5.15 28.98
C VAL A 123 -4.63 3.82 28.51
N PHE A 124 -4.85 2.72 29.24
CA PHE A 124 -4.43 1.38 28.78
C PHE A 124 -5.15 0.96 27.49
N LEU A 125 -6.46 1.19 27.39
CA LEU A 125 -7.23 0.91 26.17
C LEU A 125 -6.70 1.71 24.97
N LEU A 126 -6.31 2.96 25.17
CA LEU A 126 -5.66 3.77 24.14
C LEU A 126 -4.31 3.17 23.70
N ILE A 127 -3.47 2.72 24.64
CA ILE A 127 -2.21 2.02 24.32
C ILE A 127 -2.48 0.77 23.48
N PHE A 128 -3.45 -0.07 23.88
CA PHE A 128 -3.78 -1.28 23.12
C PHE A 128 -4.25 -0.94 21.70
N LEU A 129 -5.07 0.11 21.54
CA LEU A 129 -5.52 0.57 20.23
C LEU A 129 -4.35 0.98 19.31
N MET A 130 -3.35 1.70 19.84
CA MET A 130 -2.13 2.00 19.08
C MET A 130 -1.34 0.72 18.74
N GLY A 131 -1.30 -0.25 19.66
CA GLY A 131 -0.68 -1.55 19.44
C GLY A 131 -1.35 -2.38 18.33
N PHE A 132 -2.68 -2.33 18.21
CA PHE A 132 -3.41 -2.95 17.11
C PHE A 132 -3.02 -2.35 15.75
N GLY A 133 -2.91 -1.03 15.66
CA GLY A 133 -2.50 -0.33 14.44
C GLY A 133 -1.11 -0.75 13.96
N LEU A 134 -0.18 -0.98 14.88
CA LEU A 134 1.17 -1.47 14.54
C LEU A 134 1.17 -2.95 14.14
N THR A 135 0.49 -3.80 14.91
CA THR A 135 0.59 -5.25 14.73
C THR A 135 -0.22 -5.77 13.55
N GLY A 136 -1.37 -5.15 13.24
CA GLY A 136 -2.25 -5.58 12.16
C GLY A 136 -1.72 -5.22 10.78
N TYR A 137 -1.02 -4.09 10.66
CA TYR A 137 -0.55 -3.59 9.36
C TYR A 137 0.59 -4.43 8.76
N LEU A 138 1.28 -5.24 9.57
CA LEU A 138 2.27 -6.21 9.07
C LEU A 138 1.62 -7.42 8.38
N LEU A 139 0.41 -7.81 8.80
CA LEU A 139 -0.19 -9.09 8.40
C LEU A 139 -0.42 -9.26 6.89
N PRO A 140 -0.72 -8.22 6.10
CA PRO A 140 -0.73 -8.32 4.64
C PRO A 140 0.60 -8.76 4.01
N TRP A 141 1.73 -8.61 4.70
CA TRP A 141 3.07 -8.94 4.23
C TRP A 141 3.39 -8.29 2.86
N ASP A 142 2.95 -7.05 2.71
CA ASP A 142 3.25 -6.19 1.57
C ASP A 142 4.38 -5.20 1.91
N GLN A 143 4.86 -4.46 0.90
CA GLN A 143 5.97 -3.52 1.07
C GLN A 143 5.70 -2.52 2.21
N LYS A 144 4.52 -1.90 2.24
CA LYS A 144 4.16 -0.93 3.27
C LYS A 144 4.21 -1.55 4.67
N GLY A 145 3.56 -2.68 4.87
CA GLY A 145 3.50 -3.37 6.17
C GLY A 145 4.85 -3.84 6.68
N TYR A 146 5.66 -4.44 5.81
CA TYR A 146 6.99 -4.93 6.14
C TYR A 146 7.91 -3.81 6.60
N TRP A 147 8.08 -2.77 5.78
CA TRP A 147 9.04 -1.71 6.06
C TRP A 147 8.57 -0.76 7.16
N ALA A 148 7.27 -0.45 7.26
CA ALA A 148 6.74 0.34 8.37
C ALA A 148 6.98 -0.36 9.72
N THR A 149 6.82 -1.68 9.77
CA THR A 149 7.07 -2.45 10.99
C THR A 149 8.55 -2.51 11.34
N GLN A 150 9.43 -2.57 10.35
CA GLN A 150 10.88 -2.50 10.56
C GLN A 150 11.27 -1.15 11.20
N VAL A 151 10.73 -0.04 10.71
CA VAL A 151 10.95 1.29 11.31
C VAL A 151 10.45 1.31 12.76
N ALA A 152 9.26 0.78 13.03
CA ALA A 152 8.68 0.77 14.37
C ALA A 152 9.48 -0.06 15.39
N THR A 153 9.95 -1.26 15.04
CA THR A 153 10.77 -2.06 15.97
C THR A 153 12.18 -1.52 16.13
N ASN A 154 12.74 -0.86 15.10
CA ASN A 154 13.99 -0.13 15.23
C ASN A 154 13.87 1.01 16.25
N ILE A 155 12.73 1.72 16.26
CA ILE A 155 12.42 2.73 17.29
C ILE A 155 12.37 2.08 18.68
N ILE A 156 11.72 0.93 18.84
CA ILE A 156 11.70 0.16 20.10
C ILE A 156 13.11 -0.23 20.54
N GLY A 157 13.99 -0.59 19.58
CA GLY A 157 15.40 -0.89 19.82
C GLY A 157 16.16 0.24 20.51
N THR A 158 15.73 1.49 20.33
CA THR A 158 16.39 2.65 20.97
C THR A 158 16.12 2.78 22.48
N ILE A 159 15.22 1.97 23.05
CA ILE A 159 14.93 1.97 24.49
C ILE A 159 16.17 1.48 25.25
N PRO A 160 16.71 2.26 26.20
CA PRO A 160 17.87 1.84 26.98
C PRO A 160 17.63 0.52 27.73
N VAL A 161 18.68 -0.28 27.88
CA VAL A 161 18.72 -1.55 28.64
C VAL A 161 17.96 -2.72 27.98
N ILE A 162 16.68 -2.53 27.61
CA ILE A 162 15.81 -3.62 27.16
C ILE A 162 15.44 -3.56 25.68
N GLY A 163 15.69 -2.43 24.99
CA GLY A 163 15.20 -2.18 23.62
C GLY A 163 15.66 -3.24 22.63
N ASP A 164 16.94 -3.57 22.61
CA ASP A 164 17.49 -4.58 21.70
C ASP A 164 16.88 -5.97 21.92
N TYR A 165 16.69 -6.37 23.18
CA TYR A 165 16.05 -7.64 23.51
C TYR A 165 14.60 -7.67 23.02
N VAL A 166 13.85 -6.58 23.22
CA VAL A 166 12.46 -6.48 22.76
C VAL A 166 12.39 -6.47 21.23
N LYS A 167 13.29 -5.76 20.55
CA LYS A 167 13.39 -5.74 19.09
C LYS A 167 13.66 -7.14 18.55
N VAL A 168 14.70 -7.82 19.03
CA VAL A 168 15.06 -9.18 18.59
C VAL A 168 13.94 -10.18 18.91
N LEU A 169 13.25 -10.01 20.03
CA LEU A 169 12.07 -10.80 20.37
C LEU A 169 10.91 -10.59 19.39
N HIS A 170 10.67 -9.39 18.88
CA HIS A 170 9.61 -9.17 17.89
C HIS A 170 10.05 -9.59 16.48
N GLN A 171 11.30 -9.31 16.12
CA GLN A 171 11.89 -9.65 14.82
C GLN A 171 12.04 -11.17 14.66
N GLY A 172 12.48 -11.88 15.69
CA GLY A 172 12.57 -13.35 15.69
C GLY A 172 13.69 -13.96 14.84
N GLY A 173 14.65 -13.16 14.39
CA GLY A 173 15.83 -13.59 13.65
C GLY A 173 16.77 -12.43 13.36
N SER A 174 17.79 -12.66 12.53
CA SER A 174 18.66 -11.61 11.98
C SER A 174 17.89 -10.62 11.12
N ASP A 175 16.84 -11.11 10.45
CA ASP A 175 16.02 -10.41 9.49
C ASP A 175 14.54 -10.67 9.75
N TYR A 176 13.69 -9.89 9.10
CA TYR A 176 12.25 -10.09 9.15
C TYR A 176 11.86 -11.28 8.30
N GLY A 177 11.03 -12.16 8.86
CA GLY A 177 10.61 -13.37 8.17
C GLY A 177 9.47 -14.08 8.87
N ASN A 178 9.40 -15.39 8.71
CA ASN A 178 8.29 -16.21 9.19
C ASN A 178 8.05 -16.09 10.70
N PHE A 179 9.11 -16.03 11.51
CA PHE A 179 8.98 -15.86 12.97
C PHE A 179 8.46 -14.47 13.35
N THR A 180 8.83 -13.42 12.62
CA THR A 180 8.27 -12.09 12.82
C THR A 180 6.76 -12.15 12.61
N LEU A 181 6.34 -12.68 11.46
CA LEU A 181 4.94 -12.67 11.08
C LEU A 181 4.05 -13.48 12.01
N THR A 182 4.49 -14.69 12.39
CA THR A 182 3.73 -15.55 13.32
C THR A 182 3.60 -14.94 14.72
N ARG A 183 4.63 -14.24 15.22
CA ARG A 183 4.57 -13.52 16.50
C ARG A 183 3.60 -12.33 16.42
N PHE A 184 3.67 -11.55 15.36
CA PHE A 184 2.76 -10.42 15.15
C PHE A 184 1.31 -10.87 14.96
N PHE A 185 1.07 -11.95 14.22
CA PHE A 185 -0.24 -12.58 14.14
C PHE A 185 -0.75 -13.00 15.53
N THR A 186 0.11 -13.62 16.33
CA THR A 186 -0.25 -14.04 17.70
C THR A 186 -0.60 -12.84 18.59
N LEU A 187 0.20 -11.77 18.49
CA LEU A 187 -0.05 -10.52 19.21
C LEU A 187 -1.38 -9.89 18.80
N HIS A 188 -1.62 -9.77 17.50
CA HIS A 188 -2.79 -9.08 16.95
C HIS A 188 -4.10 -9.84 17.14
N VAL A 189 -4.09 -11.17 16.99
CA VAL A 189 -5.31 -11.99 16.97
C VAL A 189 -5.66 -12.54 18.34
N PHE A 190 -4.69 -12.76 19.23
CA PHE A 190 -4.94 -13.36 20.55
C PHE A 190 -4.61 -12.43 21.72
N ILE A 191 -3.35 -11.96 21.81
CA ILE A 191 -2.88 -11.28 23.03
C ILE A 191 -3.53 -9.90 23.19
N LEU A 192 -3.52 -9.07 22.15
CA LEU A 192 -4.10 -7.74 22.20
C LEU A 192 -5.63 -7.78 22.36
N PRO A 193 -6.40 -8.62 21.64
CA PRO A 193 -7.84 -8.74 21.85
C PRO A 193 -8.20 -9.17 23.27
N LEU A 194 -7.51 -10.17 23.83
CA LEU A 194 -7.76 -10.62 25.19
C LEU A 194 -7.47 -9.51 26.22
N SER A 195 -6.36 -8.78 26.02
CA SER A 195 -5.97 -7.66 26.88
C SER A 195 -7.00 -6.52 26.81
N LEU A 196 -7.42 -6.16 25.59
CA LEU A 196 -8.42 -5.12 25.37
C LEU A 196 -9.77 -5.51 25.98
N VAL A 197 -10.28 -6.73 25.75
CA VAL A 197 -11.54 -7.20 26.35
C VAL A 197 -11.49 -7.16 27.88
N THR A 198 -10.38 -7.59 28.48
CA THR A 198 -10.19 -7.56 29.93
C THR A 198 -10.28 -6.12 30.47
N PHE A 199 -9.52 -5.19 29.88
CA PHE A 199 -9.56 -3.80 30.31
C PHE A 199 -10.88 -3.10 29.97
N LEU A 200 -11.52 -3.45 28.85
CA LEU A 200 -12.81 -2.91 28.45
C LEU A 200 -13.90 -3.33 29.45
N PHE A 201 -13.89 -4.58 29.88
CA PHE A 201 -14.80 -5.06 30.93
C PHE A 201 -14.61 -4.27 32.23
N ILE A 202 -13.36 -4.10 32.68
CA ILE A 202 -13.05 -3.32 33.90
C ILE A 202 -13.49 -1.86 33.72
N HIS A 203 -13.22 -1.26 32.56
CA HIS A 203 -13.58 0.13 32.24
C HIS A 203 -15.10 0.34 32.28
N VAL A 204 -15.87 -0.52 31.62
CA VAL A 204 -17.34 -0.44 31.65
C VAL A 204 -17.89 -0.70 33.05
N ALA A 205 -17.33 -1.66 33.80
CA ALA A 205 -17.73 -1.93 35.18
C ALA A 205 -17.49 -0.75 36.12
N LEU A 206 -16.33 -0.08 36.01
CA LEU A 206 -16.02 1.13 36.78
C LEU A 206 -16.92 2.30 36.40
N PHE A 207 -17.19 2.48 35.10
CA PHE A 207 -18.14 3.49 34.62
C PHE A 207 -19.53 3.25 35.20
N ARG A 208 -20.03 2.01 35.19
CA ARG A 208 -21.34 1.65 35.77
C ARG A 208 -21.39 1.91 37.27
N LYS A 209 -20.32 1.53 38.00
CA LYS A 209 -20.23 1.74 39.45
C LYS A 209 -20.26 3.22 39.86
N HIS A 210 -19.55 4.08 39.11
CA HIS A 210 -19.36 5.48 39.49
C HIS A 210 -20.28 6.46 38.77
N GLY A 211 -21.01 6.00 37.76
CA GLY A 211 -21.94 6.79 36.97
C GLY A 211 -21.28 7.93 36.19
N VAL A 212 -22.10 8.66 35.45
CA VAL A 212 -21.64 9.75 34.58
C VAL A 212 -21.22 10.98 35.38
N THR A 213 -20.20 11.70 34.90
CA THR A 213 -19.82 13.00 35.45
C THR A 213 -20.80 14.09 35.01
N PRO A 214 -21.42 14.84 35.95
CA PRO A 214 -22.40 15.86 35.60
C PRO A 214 -21.75 16.97 34.76
N HIS A 215 -22.50 17.59 33.85
CA HIS A 215 -22.03 18.80 33.18
C HIS A 215 -21.75 19.90 34.23
N TRP A 216 -20.71 20.71 34.08
CA TRP A 216 -20.27 21.69 35.11
C TRP A 216 -21.27 22.80 35.45
N LYS A 217 -22.36 22.91 34.69
CA LYS A 217 -23.51 23.81 34.99
C LYS A 217 -24.64 23.12 35.75
N ILE A 218 -24.57 21.80 35.93
CA ILE A 218 -25.62 20.97 36.52
C ILE A 218 -25.07 20.38 37.83
N SER A 219 -25.85 20.48 38.91
CA SER A 219 -25.46 19.88 40.18
C SER A 219 -25.58 18.35 40.13
N GLU A 220 -24.75 17.65 40.89
CA GLU A 220 -24.79 16.19 40.97
C GLU A 220 -26.16 15.69 41.48
N LYS A 221 -26.82 16.47 42.35
CA LYS A 221 -28.16 16.16 42.87
C LYS A 221 -29.21 16.12 41.75
N LEU A 222 -29.24 17.14 40.88
CA LEU A 222 -30.16 17.19 39.74
C LEU A 222 -29.92 16.04 38.75
N LEU A 223 -28.67 15.58 38.63
CA LEU A 223 -28.33 14.46 37.76
C LEU A 223 -28.80 13.11 38.32
N LYS A 224 -28.78 12.96 39.65
CA LYS A 224 -29.31 11.78 40.36
C LYS A 224 -30.83 11.74 40.41
N GLU A 225 -31.48 12.89 40.31
CA GLU A 225 -32.95 13.00 40.22
C GLU A 225 -33.46 12.64 38.80
N ARG A 226 -32.65 12.85 37.76
CA ARG A 226 -32.98 12.48 36.37
C ARG A 226 -32.31 11.16 35.98
N VAL A 227 -32.98 10.05 36.22
CA VAL A 227 -32.50 8.70 35.89
C VAL A 227 -33.51 8.05 34.96
N ASP A 228 -33.07 7.73 33.74
CA ASP A 228 -33.83 6.93 32.79
C ASP A 228 -33.20 5.52 32.72
N PRO A 229 -33.98 4.45 32.49
CA PRO A 229 -33.41 3.15 32.19
C PRO A 229 -32.60 3.19 30.88
N PHE A 230 -31.60 2.32 30.76
CA PHE A 230 -30.77 2.22 29.55
C PHE A 230 -31.62 1.85 28.32
N TRP A 231 -32.55 0.91 28.48
CA TRP A 231 -33.57 0.60 27.50
C TRP A 231 -34.84 1.44 27.72
N PRO A 232 -35.51 1.95 26.66
CA PRO A 232 -35.15 1.84 25.24
C PRO A 232 -34.33 3.02 24.72
N ASP A 233 -34.36 4.15 25.42
CA ASP A 233 -33.99 5.45 24.83
C ASP A 233 -32.50 5.66 24.60
N GLN A 234 -31.63 5.07 25.43
CA GLN A 234 -30.19 5.14 25.21
C GLN A 234 -29.77 4.13 24.14
N VAL A 235 -30.30 2.91 24.21
CA VAL A 235 -30.07 1.87 23.20
C VAL A 235 -30.46 2.35 21.80
N PHE A 236 -31.60 3.03 21.66
CA PHE A 236 -32.01 3.62 20.38
C PHE A 236 -30.96 4.61 19.82
N LYS A 237 -30.46 5.54 20.66
CA LYS A 237 -29.43 6.51 20.25
C LYS A 237 -28.12 5.80 19.86
N ASP A 238 -27.73 4.80 20.64
CA ASP A 238 -26.52 4.00 20.37
C ASP A 238 -26.63 3.24 19.04
N ILE A 239 -27.78 2.61 18.76
CA ILE A 239 -28.03 1.91 17.48
C ILE A 239 -28.02 2.90 16.32
N VAL A 240 -28.71 4.04 16.43
CA VAL A 240 -28.71 5.06 15.35
C VAL A 240 -27.29 5.54 15.06
N PHE A 241 -26.50 5.82 16.11
CA PHE A 241 -25.12 6.26 15.95
C PHE A 241 -24.24 5.17 15.30
N ALA A 242 -24.36 3.92 15.75
CA ALA A 242 -23.65 2.78 15.17
C ALA A 242 -24.01 2.57 13.69
N MET A 243 -25.30 2.69 13.33
CA MET A 243 -25.78 2.57 11.95
C MET A 243 -25.23 3.69 11.05
N ILE A 244 -25.13 4.93 11.56
CA ILE A 244 -24.52 6.04 10.82
C ILE A 244 -23.03 5.74 10.56
N ILE A 245 -22.28 5.33 11.59
CA ILE A 245 -20.86 4.96 11.43
C ILE A 245 -20.70 3.83 10.42
N TYR A 246 -21.52 2.78 10.55
CA TYR A 246 -21.50 1.65 9.63
C TYR A 246 -21.81 2.08 8.19
N ALA A 247 -22.83 2.92 7.98
CA ALA A 247 -23.20 3.41 6.66
C ALA A 247 -22.08 4.24 6.02
N ILE A 248 -21.41 5.11 6.79
CA ILE A 248 -20.25 5.87 6.32
C ILE A 248 -19.10 4.93 5.93
N LEU A 249 -18.77 3.97 6.79
CA LEU A 249 -17.72 2.99 6.53
C LEU A 249 -18.02 2.13 5.31
N ALA A 250 -19.23 1.56 5.23
CA ALA A 250 -19.65 0.75 4.09
C ALA A 250 -19.62 1.58 2.80
N GLY A 251 -20.18 2.79 2.81
CA GLY A 251 -20.14 3.71 1.67
C GLY A 251 -18.71 4.03 1.22
N TRP A 252 -17.80 4.25 2.17
CA TRP A 252 -16.38 4.47 1.87
C TRP A 252 -15.71 3.23 1.25
N VAL A 253 -16.00 2.04 1.79
CA VAL A 253 -15.49 0.77 1.25
C VAL A 253 -16.00 0.53 -0.17
N PHE A 254 -17.29 0.77 -0.44
CA PHE A 254 -17.88 0.68 -1.78
C PHE A 254 -17.23 1.67 -2.75
N TRP A 255 -17.00 2.91 -2.31
CA TRP A 255 -16.36 3.93 -3.14
C TRP A 255 -14.90 3.58 -3.47
N LYS A 256 -14.18 2.96 -2.53
CA LYS A 256 -12.78 2.54 -2.73
C LYS A 256 -12.60 1.21 -3.46
N GLY A 257 -13.61 0.33 -3.45
CA GLY A 257 -13.48 -1.03 -3.98
C GLY A 257 -12.70 -1.99 -3.05
N GLY A 258 -12.70 -1.72 -1.75
CA GLY A 258 -11.97 -2.50 -0.74
C GLY A 258 -10.75 -1.77 -0.18
N ALA A 259 -9.84 -2.51 0.45
CA ALA A 259 -8.62 -1.95 1.04
C ALA A 259 -7.42 -2.03 0.09
N GLU A 260 -6.49 -1.09 0.20
CA GLU A 260 -5.24 -1.14 -0.57
C GLU A 260 -4.41 -2.38 -0.22
N LEU A 261 -3.76 -3.00 -1.20
CA LEU A 261 -2.79 -4.09 -1.02
C LEU A 261 -1.57 -3.75 -1.88
N GLN A 262 -0.43 -3.47 -1.27
CA GLN A 262 0.78 -3.19 -2.04
C GLN A 262 1.39 -4.48 -2.62
N ALA A 263 2.43 -4.33 -3.44
CA ALA A 263 3.22 -5.45 -3.91
C ALA A 263 3.74 -6.29 -2.72
N PRO A 264 3.94 -7.62 -2.89
CA PRO A 264 4.55 -8.46 -1.89
C PRO A 264 5.85 -7.85 -1.36
N ALA A 265 6.11 -8.02 -0.07
CA ALA A 265 7.31 -7.47 0.55
C ALA A 265 8.58 -8.05 -0.09
N ASP A 266 9.49 -7.16 -0.52
CA ASP A 266 10.82 -7.50 -1.00
C ASP A 266 11.86 -6.92 -0.03
N PRO A 267 12.51 -7.76 0.81
CA PRO A 267 13.57 -7.32 1.71
C PRO A 267 14.76 -6.63 1.03
N ALA A 268 14.97 -6.86 -0.28
CA ALA A 268 16.05 -6.24 -1.05
C ALA A 268 15.66 -4.89 -1.67
N SER A 269 14.40 -4.46 -1.53
CA SER A 269 13.91 -3.21 -2.10
C SER A 269 14.32 -1.97 -1.30
N ASN A 270 14.45 -0.82 -1.97
CA ASN A 270 14.72 0.48 -1.34
C ASN A 270 13.42 1.26 -1.05
N TYR A 271 12.40 0.59 -0.52
CA TYR A 271 11.09 1.18 -0.28
C TYR A 271 11.14 2.21 0.86
N LEU A 272 10.75 3.46 0.57
CA LEU A 272 10.67 4.51 1.59
C LEU A 272 9.40 4.37 2.44
N ALA A 273 9.50 3.64 3.54
CA ALA A 273 8.38 3.46 4.47
C ALA A 273 7.82 4.78 4.99
N ARG A 274 6.48 4.86 5.02
CA ARG A 274 5.72 5.87 5.76
C ARG A 274 4.73 5.13 6.67
N PRO A 275 4.69 5.46 7.97
CA PRO A 275 3.70 4.85 8.85
C PRO A 275 2.31 5.40 8.55
N GLU A 276 1.31 4.78 9.18
CA GLU A 276 -0.08 5.24 9.10
C GLU A 276 -0.27 6.67 9.63
N TRP A 277 -1.36 7.32 9.19
CA TRP A 277 -1.61 8.75 9.44
C TRP A 277 -1.56 9.13 10.93
N TYR A 278 -2.00 8.22 11.80
CA TYR A 278 -1.99 8.39 13.26
C TYR A 278 -0.60 8.24 13.91
N PHE A 279 0.44 7.92 13.13
CA PHE A 279 1.84 7.88 13.54
C PHE A 279 2.73 8.87 12.77
N LEU A 280 2.20 9.58 11.77
CA LEU A 280 2.98 10.52 10.95
C LEU A 280 3.63 11.64 11.76
N PHE A 281 2.97 12.13 12.81
CA PHE A 281 3.54 13.17 13.67
C PHE A 281 4.84 12.71 14.33
N LEU A 282 4.89 11.45 14.79
CA LEU A 282 6.06 10.88 15.43
C LEU A 282 7.17 10.69 14.38
N PHE A 283 6.83 10.15 13.21
CA PHE A 283 7.77 10.01 12.10
C PHE A 283 8.41 11.35 11.73
N GLN A 284 7.63 12.43 11.62
CA GLN A 284 8.15 13.75 11.30
C GLN A 284 8.99 14.34 12.43
N LEU A 285 8.60 14.12 13.70
CA LEU A 285 9.41 14.54 14.85
C LEU A 285 10.81 13.92 14.82
N LEU A 286 10.90 12.63 14.47
CA LEU A 286 12.17 11.89 14.45
C LEU A 286 13.16 12.41 13.41
N LYS A 287 12.70 13.08 12.34
CA LYS A 287 13.60 13.74 11.38
C LYS A 287 14.43 14.87 12.02
N TYR A 288 13.90 15.53 13.05
CA TYR A 288 14.59 16.60 13.79
C TYR A 288 15.43 16.08 14.97
N CYS A 289 15.21 14.85 15.41
CA CYS A 289 15.88 14.21 16.53
C CYS A 289 16.98 13.25 16.03
N GLN A 290 18.14 13.79 15.63
CA GLN A 290 19.28 12.99 15.15
C GLN A 290 20.33 12.72 16.23
N GLY A 291 21.10 11.64 16.07
CA GLY A 291 22.16 11.25 17.01
C GLY A 291 21.63 10.99 18.42
N ASN A 292 22.26 11.58 19.44
CA ASN A 292 21.85 11.41 20.85
C ASN A 292 20.43 11.94 21.13
N LEU A 293 19.91 12.86 20.30
CA LEU A 293 18.54 13.37 20.43
C LEU A 293 17.48 12.36 19.97
N LEU A 294 17.87 11.29 19.26
CA LEU A 294 16.93 10.26 18.81
C LEU A 294 16.16 9.66 20.00
N ILE A 295 16.85 9.32 21.09
CA ILE A 295 16.26 8.78 22.33
C ILE A 295 15.24 9.77 22.92
N VAL A 296 15.49 11.08 22.78
CA VAL A 296 14.58 12.12 23.24
C VAL A 296 13.26 12.05 22.47
N GLY A 297 13.33 11.96 21.14
CA GLY A 297 12.17 11.86 20.26
C GLY A 297 11.43 10.53 20.34
N THR A 298 12.15 9.41 20.46
CA THR A 298 11.58 8.05 20.43
C THR A 298 11.08 7.55 21.78
N VAL A 299 11.76 7.93 22.87
CA VAL A 299 11.48 7.38 24.21
C VAL A 299 10.99 8.47 25.15
N ILE A 300 11.76 9.55 25.34
CA ILE A 300 11.52 10.50 26.42
C ILE A 300 10.22 11.28 26.20
N ILE A 301 10.02 11.88 25.03
CA ILE A 301 8.83 12.68 24.74
C ILE A 301 7.54 11.84 24.85
N PRO A 302 7.42 10.67 24.19
CA PRO A 302 6.24 9.82 24.34
C PRO A 302 6.03 9.35 25.79
N MET A 303 7.09 8.99 26.51
CA MET A 303 6.99 8.56 27.91
C MET A 303 6.52 9.68 28.83
N ILE A 304 7.02 10.91 28.67
CA ILE A 304 6.54 12.07 29.44
C ILE A 304 5.05 12.31 29.17
N GLY A 305 4.63 12.27 27.90
CA GLY A 305 3.23 12.39 27.53
C GLY A 305 2.36 11.30 28.16
N LEU A 306 2.81 10.05 28.11
CA LEU A 306 2.08 8.91 28.68
C LEU A 306 2.01 8.99 30.22
N ILE A 307 3.13 9.29 30.88
CA ILE A 307 3.18 9.50 32.34
C ILE A 307 2.24 10.63 32.72
N PHE A 308 2.27 11.76 32.00
CA PHE A 308 1.35 12.88 32.22
C PHE A 308 -0.12 12.44 32.17
N LEU A 309 -0.50 11.61 31.19
CA LEU A 309 -1.87 11.06 31.13
C LEU A 309 -2.19 10.18 32.35
N PHE A 310 -1.27 9.32 32.81
CA PHE A 310 -1.50 8.50 34.00
C PHE A 310 -1.61 9.33 35.29
N VAL A 311 -0.79 10.36 35.46
CA VAL A 311 -0.83 11.21 36.66
C VAL A 311 -1.89 12.32 36.62
N LEU A 312 -2.48 12.61 35.44
CA LEU A 312 -3.47 13.67 35.24
C LEU A 312 -4.59 13.70 36.32
N PRO A 313 -5.23 12.58 36.70
CA PRO A 313 -6.27 12.59 37.73
C PRO A 313 -5.80 13.06 39.10
N PHE A 314 -4.51 12.89 39.42
CA PHE A 314 -3.93 13.17 40.73
C PHE A 314 -3.34 14.57 40.83
N ILE A 315 -2.92 15.14 39.70
CA ILE A 315 -2.37 16.51 39.62
C ILE A 315 -3.48 17.56 39.47
N ASP A 316 -4.60 17.24 38.81
CA ASP A 316 -5.75 18.15 38.72
C ASP A 316 -6.60 18.11 39.99
N ARG A 317 -6.18 18.90 40.98
CA ARG A 317 -6.87 19.06 42.27
C ARG A 317 -7.97 20.13 42.27
N THR A 318 -8.37 20.63 41.10
CA THR A 318 -9.39 21.70 41.05
C THR A 318 -10.75 21.15 41.48
N SER A 319 -11.47 21.89 42.33
CA SER A 319 -12.75 21.43 42.92
C SER A 319 -13.92 21.39 41.95
N SER A 320 -13.80 22.05 40.79
CA SER A 320 -14.82 22.06 39.74
C SER A 320 -14.37 21.23 38.54
N ASN A 321 -15.32 20.62 37.86
CA ASN A 321 -15.12 20.01 36.54
C ASN A 321 -15.27 21.00 35.38
N SER A 322 -15.47 22.30 35.65
CA SER A 322 -15.52 23.34 34.60
C SER A 322 -14.20 23.39 33.81
N PRO A 323 -14.24 23.44 32.46
CA PRO A 323 -13.06 23.61 31.61
C PRO A 323 -12.25 24.87 31.95
N VAL A 324 -12.93 25.97 32.29
CA VAL A 324 -12.30 27.27 32.57
C VAL A 324 -11.38 27.21 33.78
N ARG A 325 -11.70 26.39 34.78
CA ARG A 325 -10.83 26.21 35.96
C ARG A 325 -9.65 25.28 35.70
N ARG A 326 -9.61 24.63 34.53
CA ARG A 326 -8.61 23.63 34.15
C ARG A 326 -7.77 24.08 32.95
N ILE A 327 -7.78 25.37 32.64
CA ILE A 327 -7.04 25.96 31.51
C ILE A 327 -5.59 25.47 31.41
N PRO A 328 -4.79 25.33 32.49
CA PRO A 328 -3.41 24.83 32.36
C PRO A 328 -3.33 23.42 31.77
N PHE A 329 -4.23 22.51 32.17
CA PHE A 329 -4.27 21.14 31.65
C PHE A 329 -4.79 21.10 30.22
N PHE A 330 -5.79 21.93 29.90
CA PHE A 330 -6.27 22.10 28.54
C PHE A 330 -5.19 22.65 27.63
N ALA A 331 -4.49 23.70 28.05
CA ALA A 331 -3.36 24.26 27.32
C ALA A 331 -2.30 23.20 27.06
N THR A 332 -1.95 22.39 28.07
CA THR A 332 -0.96 21.31 27.90
C THR A 332 -1.37 20.28 26.85
N ILE A 333 -2.58 19.72 26.96
CA ILE A 333 -3.08 18.71 26.01
C ILE A 333 -3.30 19.32 24.62
N SER A 334 -3.89 20.50 24.54
CA SER A 334 -4.12 21.20 23.27
C SER A 334 -2.80 21.55 22.59
N THR A 335 -1.77 22.01 23.32
CA THR A 335 -0.44 22.26 22.74
C THR A 335 0.19 20.98 22.20
N GLY A 336 0.14 19.87 22.95
CA GLY A 336 0.61 18.57 22.45
C GLY A 336 -0.11 18.11 21.18
N MET A 337 -1.44 18.26 21.15
CA MET A 337 -2.27 17.86 20.02
C MET A 337 -2.11 18.78 18.80
N ILE A 338 -2.01 20.10 19.00
CA ILE A 338 -1.68 21.05 17.94
C ILE A 338 -0.29 20.74 17.38
N GLY A 339 0.69 20.44 18.24
CA GLY A 339 2.01 20.00 17.82
C GLY A 339 1.96 18.73 16.96
N ALA A 340 1.20 17.71 17.39
CA ALA A 340 1.02 16.48 16.62
C ALA A 340 0.34 16.74 15.27
N ILE A 341 -0.73 17.55 15.23
CA ILE A 341 -1.41 17.93 13.98
C ILE A 341 -0.46 18.70 13.06
N ALA A 342 0.26 19.69 13.58
CA ALA A 342 1.21 20.48 12.81
C ALA A 342 2.32 19.59 12.22
N LEU A 343 2.88 18.67 12.99
CA LEU A 343 3.88 17.71 12.50
C LEU A 343 3.31 16.76 11.45
N THR A 344 2.08 16.26 11.63
CA THR A 344 1.41 15.44 10.59
C THR A 344 1.20 16.24 9.30
N VAL A 345 0.73 17.50 9.40
CA VAL A 345 0.54 18.37 8.22
C VAL A 345 1.88 18.67 7.55
N LEU A 346 2.94 18.94 8.32
CA LEU A 346 4.29 19.13 7.79
C LEU A 346 4.82 17.87 7.10
N ALA A 347 4.54 16.68 7.64
CA ALA A 347 4.90 15.40 7.03
C ALA A 347 4.22 15.25 5.65
N ILE A 348 2.91 15.48 5.60
CA ILE A 348 2.11 15.40 4.37
C ILE A 348 2.60 16.45 3.36
N HIS A 349 2.86 17.67 3.82
CA HIS A 349 3.34 18.75 2.97
C HIS A 349 4.72 18.45 2.39
N HIS A 350 5.66 17.97 3.21
CA HIS A 350 6.98 17.54 2.76
C HIS A 350 6.88 16.43 1.70
N ASP A 351 6.12 15.38 2.00
CA ASP A 351 5.94 14.24 1.10
C ASP A 351 5.24 14.62 -0.21
N ALA A 352 4.43 15.68 -0.22
CA ALA A 352 3.77 16.21 -1.42
C ALA A 352 4.65 17.09 -2.31
N HIS A 353 5.81 17.58 -1.82
CA HIS A 353 6.73 18.44 -2.58
C HIS A 353 8.06 17.75 -2.91
N ASP A 354 8.31 16.58 -2.34
CA ASP A 354 9.50 15.78 -2.62
C ASP A 354 9.28 14.88 -3.85
N VAL A 355 9.95 15.24 -4.94
CA VAL A 355 9.85 14.54 -6.24
C VAL A 355 10.26 13.07 -6.11
N HIS A 356 11.25 12.73 -5.26
CA HIS A 356 11.68 11.35 -5.08
C HIS A 356 10.58 10.51 -4.41
N ILE A 357 9.90 11.08 -3.41
CA ILE A 357 8.80 10.39 -2.71
C ILE A 357 7.61 10.18 -3.65
N ILE A 358 7.27 11.19 -4.45
CA ILE A 358 6.18 11.09 -5.42
C ILE A 358 6.44 9.96 -6.42
N HIS A 359 7.63 9.93 -7.03
CA HIS A 359 7.99 8.86 -7.98
C HIS A 359 8.00 7.49 -7.34
N GLN A 360 8.52 7.33 -6.12
CA GLN A 360 8.49 6.03 -5.45
C GLN A 360 7.07 5.56 -5.10
N ARG A 361 6.16 6.48 -4.75
CA ARG A 361 4.76 6.13 -4.49
C ARG A 361 4.07 5.67 -5.77
N GLU A 362 4.32 6.37 -6.88
CA GLU A 362 3.84 5.98 -8.20
C GLU A 362 4.39 4.60 -8.60
N ASP A 363 5.70 4.37 -8.42
CA ASP A 363 6.33 3.07 -8.67
C ASP A 363 5.72 1.96 -7.80
N ALA A 364 5.45 2.24 -6.52
CA ALA A 364 4.82 1.28 -5.61
C ALA A 364 3.37 0.96 -6.01
N GLU A 365 2.61 1.95 -6.47
CA GLU A 365 1.25 1.76 -7.00
C GLU A 365 1.26 0.93 -8.30
N ILE A 366 2.18 1.22 -9.22
CA ILE A 366 2.38 0.43 -10.45
C ILE A 366 2.76 -1.01 -10.12
N GLN A 367 3.67 -1.22 -9.17
CA GLN A 367 4.06 -2.56 -8.73
C GLN A 367 2.89 -3.30 -8.06
N ALA A 368 2.08 -2.62 -7.25
CA ALA A 368 0.88 -3.21 -6.64
C ALA A 368 -0.13 -3.67 -7.70
N ALA A 369 -0.43 -2.82 -8.69
CA ALA A 369 -1.31 -3.17 -9.80
C ALA A 369 -0.75 -4.36 -10.62
N ARG A 370 0.55 -4.35 -10.91
CA ARG A 370 1.23 -5.45 -11.59
C ARG A 370 1.15 -6.75 -10.78
N ALA A 371 1.36 -6.69 -9.46
CA ALA A 371 1.25 -7.85 -8.57
C ALA A 371 -0.14 -8.49 -8.64
N VAL A 372 -1.20 -7.69 -8.62
CA VAL A 372 -2.60 -8.18 -8.74
C VAL A 372 -2.83 -8.89 -10.07
N ILE A 373 -2.32 -8.34 -11.18
CA ILE A 373 -2.43 -8.95 -12.52
C ILE A 373 -1.65 -10.26 -12.60
N LEU A 374 -0.42 -10.29 -12.10
CA LEU A 374 0.42 -11.49 -12.11
C LEU A 374 -0.17 -12.59 -11.21
N ALA A 375 -0.68 -12.22 -10.04
CA ALA A 375 -1.32 -13.15 -9.11
C ALA A 375 -2.58 -13.82 -9.68
N LYS A 376 -3.27 -13.20 -10.66
CA LYS A 376 -4.40 -13.86 -11.37
C LYS A 376 -3.96 -15.10 -12.16
N LYS A 377 -2.69 -15.17 -12.56
CA LYS A 377 -2.10 -16.36 -13.22
C LYS A 377 -1.76 -17.47 -12.23
N GLY A 378 -1.88 -17.21 -10.93
CA GLY A 378 -1.51 -18.11 -9.84
C GLY A 378 -0.33 -17.56 -9.04
N ILE A 379 -0.34 -17.84 -7.74
CA ILE A 379 0.77 -17.54 -6.82
C ILE A 379 1.49 -18.85 -6.55
N HIS A 380 2.80 -18.88 -6.77
CA HIS A 380 3.57 -20.11 -6.59
C HIS A 380 3.90 -20.36 -5.10
N PRO A 381 4.20 -21.61 -4.70
CA PRO A 381 4.47 -21.96 -3.31
C PRO A 381 5.69 -21.27 -2.68
N GLU A 382 6.64 -20.77 -3.48
CA GLU A 382 7.83 -20.06 -3.02
C GLU A 382 7.48 -18.71 -2.37
N GLY A 383 6.28 -18.18 -2.64
CA GLY A 383 5.66 -17.07 -1.91
C GLY A 383 5.31 -15.87 -2.78
N GLY A 384 4.81 -14.81 -2.16
CA GLY A 384 4.28 -13.64 -2.88
C GLY A 384 5.23 -13.04 -3.93
N MET A 385 6.53 -12.94 -3.65
CA MET A 385 7.51 -12.41 -4.62
C MET A 385 7.75 -13.28 -5.84
N SER A 386 7.35 -14.56 -5.81
CA SER A 386 7.52 -15.46 -6.95
C SER A 386 6.75 -14.99 -8.19
N ILE A 387 5.65 -14.26 -8.00
CA ILE A 387 4.84 -13.73 -9.12
C ILE A 387 5.67 -12.79 -10.01
N PHE A 388 6.63 -12.06 -9.42
CA PHE A 388 7.53 -11.18 -10.15
C PHE A 388 8.76 -11.93 -10.66
N LEU A 389 9.36 -12.78 -9.82
CA LEU A 389 10.58 -13.51 -10.19
C LEU A 389 10.35 -14.50 -11.34
N ASN A 390 9.13 -15.01 -11.47
CA ASN A 390 8.73 -15.90 -12.54
C ASN A 390 8.15 -15.15 -13.76
N ASP A 391 7.96 -13.83 -13.69
CA ASP A 391 7.53 -13.02 -14.83
C ASP A 391 8.76 -12.63 -15.68
N PRO A 392 8.88 -13.11 -16.93
CA PRO A 392 10.08 -12.86 -17.74
C PRO A 392 10.30 -11.38 -18.04
N VAL A 393 9.24 -10.59 -18.13
CA VAL A 393 9.36 -9.15 -18.41
C VAL A 393 9.90 -8.41 -17.20
N TYR A 394 9.40 -8.71 -16.00
CA TYR A 394 9.93 -8.16 -14.76
C TYR A 394 11.40 -8.56 -14.52
N LEU A 395 11.72 -9.85 -14.68
CA LEU A 395 13.10 -10.33 -14.52
C LEU A 395 14.03 -9.64 -15.53
N GLY A 396 13.59 -9.51 -16.78
CA GLY A 396 14.33 -8.79 -17.81
C GLY A 396 14.53 -7.30 -17.51
N GLU A 397 13.51 -6.63 -16.97
CA GLU A 397 13.58 -5.24 -16.51
C GLU A 397 14.64 -5.07 -15.41
N LYS A 398 14.65 -5.98 -14.43
CA LYS A 398 15.62 -5.98 -13.34
C LYS A 398 17.05 -6.16 -13.88
N ILE A 399 17.26 -7.17 -14.72
CA ILE A 399 18.58 -7.44 -15.34
C ILE A 399 19.03 -6.21 -16.14
N PHE A 400 18.13 -5.59 -16.90
CA PHE A 400 18.42 -4.39 -17.66
C PHE A 400 18.86 -3.22 -16.77
N LYS A 401 18.15 -2.96 -15.67
CA LYS A 401 18.50 -1.90 -14.71
C LYS A 401 19.86 -2.13 -14.06
N GLU A 402 20.18 -3.37 -13.70
CA GLU A 402 21.42 -3.73 -13.01
C GLU A 402 22.64 -3.77 -13.94
N ASN A 403 22.47 -4.19 -15.19
CA ASN A 403 23.60 -4.52 -16.07
C ASN A 403 23.70 -3.63 -17.33
N CYS A 404 22.60 -3.02 -17.78
CA CYS A 404 22.54 -2.34 -19.08
C CYS A 404 22.29 -0.82 -18.96
N ASN A 405 21.51 -0.39 -17.97
CA ASN A 405 21.09 1.01 -17.80
C ASN A 405 22.27 1.97 -17.53
N GLY A 406 23.41 1.47 -17.06
CA GLY A 406 24.63 2.28 -16.94
C GLY A 406 25.15 2.82 -18.28
N CYS A 407 24.85 2.16 -19.40
CA CYS A 407 25.26 2.56 -20.74
C CYS A 407 24.10 2.99 -21.64
N HIS A 408 22.91 2.42 -21.43
CA HIS A 408 21.72 2.65 -22.24
C HIS A 408 20.74 3.58 -21.53
N LYS A 409 20.10 4.47 -22.28
CA LYS A 409 19.04 5.36 -21.78
C LYS A 409 17.67 4.70 -21.96
N LEU A 410 16.76 4.93 -21.03
CA LEU A 410 15.35 4.56 -21.14
C LEU A 410 14.49 5.63 -20.47
N ASN A 411 13.54 6.21 -21.22
CA ASN A 411 12.66 7.28 -20.79
C ASN A 411 13.41 8.46 -20.13
N GLY A 412 14.58 8.82 -20.66
CA GLY A 412 15.41 9.91 -20.14
C GLY A 412 16.36 9.54 -19.00
N VAL A 413 16.34 8.30 -18.50
CA VAL A 413 17.19 7.84 -17.39
C VAL A 413 18.21 6.82 -17.90
N GLY A 414 19.47 6.92 -17.48
CA GLY A 414 20.54 5.97 -17.83
C GLY A 414 21.75 6.61 -18.50
N GLY A 415 22.62 5.77 -19.06
CA GLY A 415 23.83 6.19 -19.79
C GLY A 415 23.54 6.70 -21.21
N GLU A 416 24.52 7.39 -21.81
CA GLU A 416 24.42 7.91 -23.18
C GLU A 416 25.37 7.23 -24.18
N ASN A 417 26.12 6.23 -23.72
CA ASN A 417 27.12 5.54 -24.52
C ASN A 417 26.49 4.61 -25.57
N GLY A 418 25.32 4.06 -25.26
CA GLY A 418 24.55 3.17 -26.12
C GLY A 418 23.26 3.81 -26.62
N PRO A 419 22.48 3.07 -27.45
CA PRO A 419 21.16 3.48 -27.90
C PRO A 419 20.20 3.79 -26.74
N ASP A 420 19.31 4.74 -26.97
CA ASP A 420 18.13 4.99 -26.15
C ASP A 420 17.05 3.96 -26.50
N PHE A 421 16.65 3.19 -25.49
CA PHE A 421 15.65 2.13 -25.61
C PHE A 421 14.21 2.62 -25.39
N THR A 422 14.00 3.93 -25.28
CA THR A 422 12.65 4.52 -25.33
C THR A 422 11.96 4.13 -26.62
N ASN A 423 10.92 3.30 -26.51
CA ASN A 423 10.17 2.76 -27.64
C ASN A 423 11.03 1.96 -28.64
N PHE A 424 12.05 1.24 -28.14
CA PHE A 424 12.98 0.48 -28.94
C PHE A 424 12.29 -0.51 -29.91
N GLY A 425 12.74 -0.53 -31.17
CA GLY A 425 12.24 -1.48 -32.17
C GLY A 425 10.81 -1.22 -32.65
N SER A 426 10.21 -0.07 -32.35
CA SER A 426 8.93 0.36 -32.93
C SER A 426 9.10 0.89 -34.35
N ARG A 427 7.99 1.08 -35.08
CA ARG A 427 7.95 1.71 -36.41
C ARG A 427 8.62 3.07 -36.41
N GLU A 428 8.31 3.93 -35.44
CA GLU A 428 8.90 5.28 -35.32
C GLU A 428 10.37 5.23 -34.95
N TRP A 429 10.76 4.26 -34.12
CA TRP A 429 12.15 4.09 -33.75
C TRP A 429 12.97 3.72 -34.99
N LEU A 430 12.51 2.74 -35.78
CA LEU A 430 13.11 2.30 -37.04
C LEU A 430 13.09 3.43 -38.09
N PHE A 431 11.96 4.11 -38.28
CA PHE A 431 11.85 5.23 -39.22
C PHE A 431 12.87 6.34 -38.90
N GLY A 432 12.95 6.74 -37.64
CA GLY A 432 13.88 7.78 -37.24
C GLY A 432 15.34 7.32 -37.32
N LEU A 433 15.62 6.03 -37.11
CA LEU A 433 16.96 5.44 -37.31
C LEU A 433 17.38 5.58 -38.78
N LEU A 434 16.48 5.29 -39.73
CA LEU A 434 16.76 5.42 -41.16
C LEU A 434 16.95 6.89 -41.57
N LYS A 435 16.09 7.78 -41.04
CA LYS A 435 16.07 9.21 -41.36
C LYS A 435 17.26 9.98 -40.78
N ASN A 436 17.62 9.72 -39.52
CA ASN A 436 18.72 10.41 -38.83
C ASN A 436 19.55 9.45 -37.95
N PRO A 437 20.30 8.51 -38.55
CA PRO A 437 21.06 7.51 -37.80
C PRO A 437 22.21 8.09 -36.97
N LYS A 438 22.62 9.34 -37.23
CA LYS A 438 23.70 10.01 -36.48
C LYS A 438 23.22 10.64 -35.17
N ASP A 439 21.92 10.65 -34.92
CA ASP A 439 21.38 11.04 -33.62
C ASP A 439 21.90 10.08 -32.54
N LYS A 440 22.42 10.63 -31.44
CA LYS A 440 22.98 9.86 -30.33
C LYS A 440 22.01 8.82 -29.79
N LYS A 441 20.69 9.05 -29.90
CA LYS A 441 19.68 8.11 -29.42
C LYS A 441 19.72 6.73 -30.11
N TYR A 442 20.36 6.58 -31.27
CA TYR A 442 20.38 5.32 -32.01
C TYR A 442 21.63 4.49 -31.84
N PHE A 443 22.80 5.11 -31.74
CA PHE A 443 24.09 4.42 -31.65
C PHE A 443 25.03 5.02 -30.60
N GLY A 444 24.55 5.94 -29.75
CA GLY A 444 25.39 6.76 -28.89
C GLY A 444 26.46 7.49 -29.71
N ASP A 445 27.69 7.48 -29.22
CA ASP A 445 28.85 8.09 -29.87
C ASP A 445 29.53 7.18 -30.92
N SER A 446 28.84 6.13 -31.39
CA SER A 446 29.42 5.08 -32.26
C SER A 446 28.72 4.93 -33.61
N GLY A 447 27.78 5.82 -33.94
CA GLY A 447 27.01 5.78 -35.18
C GLY A 447 27.86 5.97 -36.43
N ILE A 448 27.94 4.92 -37.27
CA ILE A 448 28.66 4.95 -38.56
C ILE A 448 27.73 4.91 -39.78
N MET A 449 26.43 4.72 -39.57
CA MET A 449 25.44 4.65 -40.65
C MET A 449 25.14 6.04 -41.21
N SER A 450 25.11 6.17 -42.54
CA SER A 450 24.69 7.40 -43.21
C SER A 450 23.16 7.46 -43.33
N PRO A 451 22.54 8.66 -43.29
CA PRO A 451 21.11 8.81 -43.52
C PRO A 451 20.66 8.19 -44.84
N VAL A 452 19.52 7.49 -44.81
CA VAL A 452 18.93 6.91 -46.02
C VAL A 452 18.23 8.03 -46.80
N LYS A 453 18.74 8.34 -47.99
CA LYS A 453 18.22 9.42 -48.84
C LYS A 453 17.06 8.91 -49.72
N LEU A 454 15.90 8.68 -49.10
CA LEU A 454 14.64 8.34 -49.77
C LEU A 454 13.50 9.23 -49.25
N PRO A 455 12.37 9.34 -49.99
CA PRO A 455 11.16 10.00 -49.50
C PRO A 455 10.68 9.36 -48.18
N GLU A 456 10.00 10.14 -47.33
CA GLU A 456 9.57 9.65 -46.01
C GLU A 456 8.64 8.43 -46.10
N GLU A 457 7.74 8.38 -47.08
CA GLU A 457 6.86 7.23 -47.32
C GLU A 457 7.66 5.94 -47.55
N SER A 458 8.74 6.00 -48.32
CA SER A 458 9.63 4.86 -48.55
C SER A 458 10.38 4.44 -47.28
N LEU A 459 10.70 5.39 -46.38
CA LEU A 459 11.31 5.06 -45.08
C LEU A 459 10.33 4.34 -44.16
N TRP A 460 9.05 4.70 -44.20
CA TRP A 460 7.99 3.98 -43.49
C TRP A 460 7.81 2.57 -44.04
N ASP A 461 7.79 2.40 -45.36
CA ASP A 461 7.73 1.09 -46.01
C ASP A 461 8.92 0.20 -45.58
N ILE A 462 10.15 0.72 -45.61
CA ILE A 462 11.34 -0.02 -45.13
C ILE A 462 11.20 -0.36 -43.63
N SER A 463 10.67 0.56 -42.82
CA SER A 463 10.47 0.33 -41.37
C SER A 463 9.47 -0.80 -41.10
N GLU A 464 8.40 -0.91 -41.89
CA GLU A 464 7.47 -2.04 -41.84
C GLU A 464 8.15 -3.36 -42.19
N PHE A 465 8.99 -3.35 -43.23
CA PHE A 465 9.75 -4.55 -43.59
C PHE A 465 10.73 -4.96 -42.49
N LEU A 466 11.50 -4.03 -41.91
CA LEU A 466 12.40 -4.33 -40.80
C LEU A 466 11.64 -4.82 -39.55
N LEU A 467 10.47 -4.24 -39.25
CA LEU A 467 9.63 -4.70 -38.16
C LEU A 467 9.18 -6.15 -38.37
N SER A 468 8.84 -6.53 -39.60
CA SER A 468 8.48 -7.93 -39.91
C SER A 468 9.62 -8.91 -39.61
N GLN A 469 10.89 -8.50 -39.76
CA GLN A 469 12.05 -9.33 -39.44
C GLN A 469 12.17 -9.60 -37.93
N SER A 470 11.61 -8.74 -37.07
CA SER A 470 11.57 -8.99 -35.62
C SER A 470 10.60 -10.09 -35.19
N GLY A 471 9.86 -10.68 -36.14
CA GLY A 471 8.77 -11.61 -35.89
C GLY A 471 7.47 -10.93 -35.44
N ASN A 472 7.38 -9.59 -35.53
CA ASN A 472 6.17 -8.83 -35.23
C ASN A 472 5.38 -8.55 -36.52
N LEU A 473 4.26 -9.26 -36.70
CA LEU A 473 3.36 -9.10 -37.85
C LEU A 473 2.01 -8.46 -37.48
N LEU A 474 1.85 -8.02 -36.23
CA LEU A 474 0.59 -7.43 -35.77
C LEU A 474 0.40 -6.04 -36.39
N ASN A 475 -0.78 -5.83 -37.00
CA ASN A 475 -1.17 -4.60 -37.71
C ASN A 475 -0.22 -4.20 -38.87
N THR A 476 0.54 -5.13 -39.43
CA THR A 476 1.42 -4.86 -40.58
C THR A 476 0.60 -4.56 -41.84
N ASN A 477 0.88 -3.43 -42.49
CA ASN A 477 0.33 -3.11 -43.79
C ASN A 477 1.06 -3.93 -44.86
N ILE A 478 0.36 -4.87 -45.51
CA ILE A 478 0.93 -5.81 -46.49
C ILE A 478 1.52 -5.08 -47.70
N ASP A 479 0.85 -4.03 -48.19
CA ASP A 479 1.35 -3.27 -49.35
C ASP A 479 2.63 -2.51 -49.01
N SER A 480 2.68 -1.93 -47.80
CA SER A 480 3.86 -1.25 -47.27
C SER A 480 5.02 -2.23 -47.03
N LEU A 481 4.72 -3.42 -46.53
CA LEU A 481 5.68 -4.50 -46.33
C LEU A 481 6.33 -4.93 -47.65
N GLU A 482 5.55 -5.17 -48.71
CA GLU A 482 6.08 -5.60 -50.01
C GLU A 482 6.92 -4.49 -50.67
N ARG A 483 6.47 -3.23 -50.63
CA ARG A 483 7.27 -2.09 -51.12
C ARG A 483 8.57 -1.94 -50.32
N GLY A 484 8.50 -2.06 -48.99
CA GLY A 484 9.65 -1.99 -48.10
C GLY A 484 10.67 -3.08 -48.35
N LYS A 485 10.19 -4.30 -48.60
CA LYS A 485 11.01 -5.46 -48.98
C LYS A 485 11.73 -5.20 -50.30
N GLU A 486 11.02 -4.71 -51.32
CA GLU A 486 11.64 -4.38 -52.61
C GLU A 486 12.70 -3.28 -52.46
N LEU A 487 12.39 -2.21 -51.75
CA LEU A 487 13.32 -1.10 -51.46
C LEU A 487 14.55 -1.56 -50.68
N THR A 488 14.41 -2.53 -49.77
CA THR A 488 15.53 -3.03 -48.95
C THR A 488 16.42 -3.99 -49.74
N LEU A 489 15.82 -4.94 -50.47
CA LEU A 489 16.55 -6.00 -51.18
C LEU A 489 17.18 -5.51 -52.50
N LYS A 490 16.48 -4.65 -53.25
CA LYS A 490 16.97 -4.12 -54.53
C LYS A 490 17.60 -2.73 -54.41
N GLY A 491 17.40 -2.06 -53.29
CA GLY A 491 17.93 -0.72 -53.05
C GLY A 491 19.34 -0.70 -52.45
N THR A 492 19.72 0.46 -51.93
CA THR A 492 21.08 0.73 -51.42
C THR A 492 21.38 0.05 -50.08
N CYS A 493 20.36 -0.45 -49.37
CA CYS A 493 20.51 -1.15 -48.11
C CYS A 493 21.30 -2.46 -48.27
N ALA A 494 20.98 -3.26 -49.28
CA ALA A 494 21.62 -4.54 -49.58
C ALA A 494 23.11 -4.43 -50.01
N ILE A 495 23.60 -3.22 -50.31
CA ILE A 495 25.02 -2.99 -50.59
C ILE A 495 25.88 -3.17 -49.32
N CYS A 496 25.32 -2.74 -48.18
CA CYS A 496 26.02 -2.72 -46.90
C CYS A 496 25.56 -3.84 -45.97
N HIS A 497 24.26 -4.14 -45.98
CA HIS A 497 23.61 -5.08 -45.09
C HIS A 497 23.34 -6.42 -45.80
N PRO A 498 23.90 -7.54 -45.31
CA PRO A 498 23.45 -8.86 -45.71
C PRO A 498 21.98 -9.06 -45.32
N ILE A 499 21.21 -9.73 -46.17
CA ILE A 499 19.81 -10.09 -45.88
C ILE A 499 19.38 -11.25 -46.78
N GLY A 500 18.84 -12.30 -46.16
CA GLY A 500 18.57 -13.58 -46.82
C GLY A 500 19.86 -14.16 -47.39
N ASP A 501 19.81 -14.59 -48.66
CA ASP A 501 20.97 -15.12 -49.39
C ASP A 501 21.81 -14.02 -50.09
N ILE A 502 21.50 -12.73 -49.87
CA ILE A 502 22.18 -11.63 -50.56
C ILE A 502 23.54 -11.34 -49.89
N ASN A 503 24.62 -11.55 -50.64
CA ASN A 503 25.99 -11.23 -50.23
C ASN A 503 26.28 -9.73 -50.35
N ALA A 504 26.22 -9.01 -49.22
CA ALA A 504 26.65 -7.61 -49.11
C ALA A 504 28.14 -7.48 -48.76
N LYS A 505 28.68 -6.25 -48.75
CA LYS A 505 30.06 -5.96 -48.32
C LYS A 505 30.35 -6.25 -46.83
N LYS A 506 29.38 -6.77 -46.06
CA LYS A 506 29.46 -7.09 -44.62
C LYS A 506 30.05 -5.97 -43.77
N VAL A 507 29.71 -4.72 -44.09
CA VAL A 507 30.18 -3.53 -43.37
C VAL A 507 29.18 -3.04 -42.32
N ALA A 508 28.01 -3.68 -42.25
CA ALA A 508 26.85 -3.38 -41.44
C ALA A 508 26.13 -4.69 -41.03
N PRO A 509 25.28 -4.69 -39.98
CA PRO A 509 24.67 -5.90 -39.45
C PRO A 509 23.75 -6.60 -40.46
N ASN A 510 23.69 -7.92 -40.35
CA ASN A 510 22.73 -8.74 -41.08
C ASN A 510 21.31 -8.37 -40.63
N LEU A 511 20.46 -8.07 -41.62
CA LEU A 511 19.07 -7.66 -41.40
C LEU A 511 18.09 -8.84 -41.41
N THR A 512 18.53 -10.06 -41.73
CA THR A 512 17.73 -11.27 -41.51
C THR A 512 17.42 -11.43 -40.04
N ASP A 513 16.15 -11.63 -39.74
CA ASP A 513 15.62 -11.75 -38.39
C ASP A 513 16.00 -10.56 -37.48
N TYR A 514 16.24 -9.37 -38.06
CA TYR A 514 16.69 -8.18 -37.33
C TYR A 514 15.75 -7.86 -36.17
N LEU A 515 16.33 -7.68 -34.98
CA LEU A 515 15.61 -7.45 -33.72
C LEU A 515 14.63 -8.57 -33.31
N SER A 516 14.71 -9.76 -33.91
CA SER A 516 14.00 -10.94 -33.40
C SER A 516 14.59 -11.39 -32.06
N GLU A 517 13.90 -12.31 -31.39
CA GLU A 517 14.37 -12.88 -30.13
C GLU A 517 15.73 -13.59 -30.29
N THR A 518 15.92 -14.37 -31.35
CA THR A 518 17.19 -15.05 -31.64
C THR A 518 18.29 -14.05 -31.96
N TRP A 519 17.99 -13.03 -32.78
CA TRP A 519 18.95 -11.98 -33.13
C TRP A 519 19.43 -11.22 -31.90
N LEU A 520 18.51 -10.81 -31.01
CA LEU A 520 18.86 -10.10 -29.78
C LEU A 520 19.66 -10.98 -28.81
N LYS A 521 19.28 -12.26 -28.64
CA LYS A 521 20.03 -13.22 -27.81
C LYS A 521 21.47 -13.37 -28.29
N ASP A 522 21.64 -13.57 -29.60
CA ASP A 522 22.97 -13.74 -30.20
C ASP A 522 23.79 -12.44 -30.13
N PHE A 523 23.15 -11.29 -30.37
CA PHE A 523 23.81 -9.99 -30.30
C PHE A 523 24.31 -9.67 -28.90
N ILE A 524 23.48 -9.91 -27.86
CA ILE A 524 23.87 -9.68 -26.46
C ILE A 524 25.03 -10.61 -26.05
N LYS A 525 25.03 -11.86 -26.52
CA LYS A 525 26.12 -12.80 -26.24
C LYS A 525 27.44 -12.35 -26.87
N ASN A 526 27.44 -12.13 -28.19
CA ASN A 526 28.63 -11.82 -28.96
C ASN A 526 28.38 -10.68 -29.97
N PRO A 527 28.38 -9.42 -29.52
CA PRO A 527 28.14 -8.27 -30.40
C PRO A 527 29.30 -8.00 -31.38
N ASP A 528 30.47 -8.60 -31.14
CA ASP A 528 31.67 -8.52 -32.00
C ASP A 528 31.63 -9.49 -33.19
N ASP A 529 30.59 -10.34 -33.31
CA ASP A 529 30.43 -11.23 -34.46
C ASP A 529 30.32 -10.40 -35.76
N GLN A 530 30.92 -10.91 -36.84
CA GLN A 530 30.87 -10.28 -38.17
C GLN A 530 29.45 -10.16 -38.72
N LYS A 531 28.49 -10.98 -38.25
CA LYS A 531 27.07 -10.85 -38.61
C LYS A 531 26.42 -9.59 -38.02
N PHE A 532 27.05 -8.95 -37.04
CA PHE A 532 26.57 -7.72 -36.39
C PHE A 532 27.46 -6.53 -36.75
N TYR A 533 28.22 -5.98 -35.79
CA TYR A 533 29.04 -4.78 -35.99
C TYR A 533 30.55 -5.09 -36.05
N GLY A 534 30.97 -6.34 -35.83
CA GLY A 534 32.37 -6.73 -35.90
C GLY A 534 33.26 -5.87 -34.98
N THR A 535 34.45 -5.51 -35.48
CA THR A 535 35.41 -4.66 -34.75
C THR A 535 34.95 -3.21 -34.52
N LYS A 536 33.79 -2.81 -35.06
CA LYS A 536 33.22 -1.46 -34.85
C LYS A 536 32.26 -1.42 -33.66
N ASN A 537 31.93 -2.57 -33.09
CA ASN A 537 31.16 -2.67 -31.87
C ASN A 537 31.92 -2.03 -30.70
N LYS A 538 31.18 -1.39 -29.79
CA LYS A 538 31.72 -0.88 -28.51
C LYS A 538 30.99 -1.45 -27.29
N MET A 539 29.99 -2.31 -27.50
CA MET A 539 29.25 -2.97 -26.42
C MET A 539 30.01 -4.24 -26.00
N PRO A 540 30.30 -4.46 -24.71
CA PRO A 540 30.91 -5.72 -24.29
C PRO A 540 29.96 -6.91 -24.55
N GLY A 541 30.52 -8.07 -24.88
CA GLY A 541 29.76 -9.32 -24.92
C GLY A 541 29.33 -9.81 -23.53
N TYR A 542 28.18 -10.48 -23.49
CA TYR A 542 27.59 -11.07 -22.28
C TYR A 542 27.49 -12.60 -22.34
N GLU A 543 28.21 -13.24 -23.27
CA GLU A 543 28.32 -14.70 -23.28
C GLU A 543 28.80 -15.23 -21.92
N GLY A 544 28.08 -16.20 -21.36
CA GLY A 544 28.36 -16.78 -20.04
C GLY A 544 28.04 -15.88 -18.83
N LYS A 545 27.65 -14.61 -19.02
CA LYS A 545 27.28 -13.71 -17.92
C LYS A 545 25.84 -13.86 -17.44
N PHE A 546 24.95 -14.27 -18.34
CA PHE A 546 23.57 -14.57 -18.03
C PHE A 546 23.30 -16.05 -18.29
N ASN A 547 22.52 -16.68 -17.42
CA ASN A 547 21.97 -18.00 -17.70
C ASN A 547 20.89 -17.91 -18.82
N ALA A 548 20.46 -19.06 -19.33
CA ALA A 548 19.52 -19.09 -20.46
C ALA A 548 18.19 -18.39 -20.16
N ASN A 549 17.67 -18.49 -18.93
CA ASN A 549 16.42 -17.88 -18.51
C ASN A 549 16.55 -16.36 -18.31
N GLU A 550 17.66 -15.91 -17.74
CA GLU A 550 17.98 -14.48 -17.57
C GLU A 550 18.10 -13.77 -18.92
N LEU A 551 18.83 -14.37 -19.87
CA LEU A 551 18.96 -13.82 -21.21
C LEU A 551 17.62 -13.80 -21.95
N ASP A 552 16.83 -14.87 -21.83
CA ASP A 552 15.48 -14.94 -22.39
C ASP A 552 14.56 -13.84 -21.84
N SER A 553 14.59 -13.65 -20.52
CA SER A 553 13.82 -12.63 -19.82
C SER A 553 14.24 -11.22 -20.24
N LEU A 554 15.54 -10.93 -20.30
CA LEU A 554 16.08 -9.65 -20.78
C LEU A 554 15.61 -9.34 -22.20
N VAL A 555 15.67 -10.31 -23.10
CA VAL A 555 15.24 -10.11 -24.49
C VAL A 555 13.72 -9.92 -24.57
N LYS A 556 12.93 -10.69 -23.82
CA LYS A 556 11.48 -10.48 -23.72
C LYS A 556 11.13 -9.08 -23.21
N TYR A 557 11.87 -8.58 -22.22
CA TYR A 557 11.73 -7.21 -21.74
C TYR A 557 12.06 -6.18 -22.83
N LEU A 558 13.21 -6.28 -23.50
CA LEU A 558 13.59 -5.36 -24.58
C LEU A 558 12.54 -5.31 -25.68
N LEU A 559 11.99 -6.47 -26.06
CA LEU A 559 10.94 -6.56 -27.06
C LEU A 559 9.61 -5.97 -26.58
N SER A 560 9.34 -5.95 -25.27
CA SER A 560 8.16 -5.32 -24.68
C SER A 560 8.21 -3.77 -24.68
N LEU A 561 9.38 -3.19 -24.96
CA LEU A 561 9.55 -1.73 -25.04
C LEU A 561 8.95 -1.15 -26.32
N SER A 562 8.86 -1.94 -27.39
CA SER A 562 8.21 -1.54 -28.64
C SER A 562 6.71 -1.39 -28.42
N LYS A 563 6.17 -0.19 -28.68
CA LYS A 563 4.72 0.04 -28.60
C LYS A 563 3.92 -0.71 -29.65
N ASP A 564 4.57 -1.16 -30.73
CA ASP A 564 3.95 -1.93 -31.80
C ASP A 564 3.82 -3.43 -31.44
N ARG A 565 4.34 -3.86 -30.29
CA ARG A 565 4.28 -5.25 -29.82
C ARG A 565 3.26 -5.38 -28.69
N LEU A 566 2.20 -6.13 -28.93
CA LEU A 566 1.22 -6.52 -27.91
C LEU A 566 1.80 -7.63 -27.02
N LEU A 567 2.74 -7.29 -26.15
CA LEU A 567 3.12 -8.16 -25.04
C LEU A 567 2.71 -7.51 -23.73
N VAL A 568 1.45 -7.71 -23.35
CA VAL A 568 0.88 -7.45 -22.01
C VAL A 568 0.94 -5.98 -21.54
N SER A 569 1.74 -5.12 -22.17
CA SER A 569 1.97 -3.74 -21.74
C SER A 569 0.77 -2.84 -21.99
N GLU A 570 -0.14 -3.18 -22.92
CA GLU A 570 -1.38 -2.43 -23.07
C GLU A 570 -2.35 -2.66 -21.90
N CYS A 571 -2.35 -3.83 -21.23
CA CYS A 571 -3.11 -3.97 -19.98
C CYS A 571 -2.53 -3.13 -18.82
N ILE A 572 -1.26 -2.73 -18.89
CA ILE A 572 -0.59 -1.94 -17.84
C ILE A 572 -0.57 -0.44 -18.19
N ARG A 573 -0.50 -0.08 -19.49
CA ARG A 573 -0.44 1.32 -19.97
C ARG A 573 -1.80 1.91 -20.36
N GLN A 574 -2.87 1.11 -20.52
CA GLN A 574 -4.19 1.65 -20.86
C GLN A 574 -4.97 2.26 -19.69
N GLU A 575 -4.41 2.28 -18.47
CA GLU A 575 -4.84 3.29 -17.50
C GLU A 575 -4.02 4.57 -17.73
N PRO A 576 -4.65 5.69 -18.12
CA PRO A 576 -3.93 6.94 -18.15
C PRO A 576 -3.53 7.29 -16.73
N VAL A 577 -2.23 7.23 -16.43
CA VAL A 577 -1.62 8.10 -15.44
C VAL A 577 -1.98 9.51 -15.87
N LYS A 578 -3.02 10.07 -15.23
CA LYS A 578 -3.39 11.47 -15.44
C LYS A 578 -2.15 12.29 -15.09
N ASN A 579 -1.64 13.00 -16.08
CA ASN A 579 -0.64 14.06 -15.94
C ASN A 579 -1.06 14.99 -14.77
N THR A 580 -0.46 14.81 -13.59
CA THR A 580 -0.77 15.55 -12.35
C THR A 580 -0.06 16.91 -12.30
N ASN A 581 0.04 17.61 -13.43
CA ASN A 581 0.47 19.00 -13.45
C ASN A 581 -0.65 20.01 -13.15
N ASN A 582 -1.75 19.58 -12.51
CA ASN A 582 -2.74 20.48 -11.93
C ASN A 582 -3.21 19.92 -10.59
N VAL A 583 -2.52 20.30 -9.52
CA VAL A 583 -3.02 20.17 -8.16
C VAL A 583 -3.95 21.36 -7.89
N SER A 584 -5.26 21.11 -7.86
CA SER A 584 -6.19 21.89 -7.06
C SER A 584 -7.24 20.96 -6.41
N PRO A 585 -7.63 21.21 -5.16
CA PRO A 585 -8.52 20.32 -4.42
C PRO A 585 -9.99 20.65 -4.72
N LEU A 586 -10.85 19.63 -4.69
CA LEU A 586 -12.31 19.63 -4.44
C LEU A 586 -13.18 18.97 -5.55
N THR A 587 -13.82 17.88 -5.11
CA THR A 587 -15.15 17.36 -5.48
C THR A 587 -15.35 16.53 -6.76
N PRO A 588 -16.31 15.57 -6.71
CA PRO A 588 -16.31 14.33 -7.50
C PRO A 588 -17.34 14.34 -8.63
N ASN A 589 -17.13 13.55 -9.69
CA ASN A 589 -18.25 13.04 -10.48
C ASN A 589 -17.89 11.81 -11.32
N ILE A 590 -18.75 10.79 -11.16
CA ILE A 590 -19.35 9.90 -12.16
C ILE A 590 -18.39 9.09 -13.04
N TYR A 591 -18.36 7.76 -12.85
CA TYR A 591 -18.52 6.78 -13.94
C TYR A 591 -18.78 5.38 -13.35
N PHE A 592 -20.07 5.07 -13.15
CA PHE A 592 -20.59 3.72 -13.06
C PHE A 592 -21.24 3.42 -14.40
N GLY A 593 -20.74 2.43 -15.14
CA GLY A 593 -21.42 1.89 -16.33
C GLY A 593 -20.69 2.03 -17.67
N ILE A 594 -19.49 1.43 -17.84
CA ILE A 594 -18.98 0.97 -19.16
C ILE A 594 -18.05 -0.27 -19.00
N LEU A 595 -18.40 -1.24 -18.14
CA LEU A 595 -17.57 -2.46 -17.98
C LEU A 595 -18.32 -3.79 -18.12
N THR A 596 -19.62 -3.78 -18.44
CA THR A 596 -20.42 -5.01 -18.61
C THR A 596 -20.73 -5.38 -20.07
N GLU A 597 -20.44 -4.54 -21.06
CA GLU A 597 -20.81 -4.83 -22.46
C GLU A 597 -19.68 -5.42 -23.33
N LYS A 598 -18.40 -5.26 -22.95
CA LYS A 598 -17.28 -5.77 -23.77
C LYS A 598 -16.89 -7.24 -23.52
N TYR A 599 -17.42 -7.88 -22.47
CA TYR A 599 -17.10 -9.28 -22.15
C TYR A 599 -18.13 -10.32 -22.64
N LEU A 600 -19.24 -9.89 -23.26
CA LEU A 600 -20.31 -10.79 -23.72
C LEU A 600 -20.39 -10.96 -25.26
N LEU A 601 -19.52 -10.32 -26.04
CA LEU A 601 -19.53 -10.39 -27.51
C LEU A 601 -18.30 -11.08 -28.14
N ALA A 602 -17.48 -11.76 -27.35
CA ALA A 602 -16.37 -12.59 -27.85
C ALA A 602 -16.58 -14.11 -27.63
N SER A 603 -17.84 -14.56 -27.53
CA SER A 603 -18.19 -15.99 -27.52
C SER A 603 -19.48 -16.31 -28.30
N LYS A 604 -19.60 -15.76 -29.51
CA LYS A 604 -20.49 -16.29 -30.56
C LYS A 604 -19.83 -16.18 -31.92
#